data_AF-A0A015IFC1-F1
#
_entry.id   AF-A0A015IFC1-F1
#
_cell.length_a   1.000
_cell.length_b   1.000
_cell.length_c   1.000
_cell.angle_alpha   90.00
_cell.angle_beta   90.00
_cell.angle_gamma   90.00
#
_symmetry.space_group_name_H-M   'P 1'
#
loop_
_entity.id
_entity.type
_entity.pdbx_description
1 polymer ?
#
loop_
_entity_poly.entity_id
_entity_poly.type
_entity_poly.pdbx_seq_one_letter_code
_entity_poly.pdbx_strand_id
1 'polypeptide(L)'
;MQSLYYELRIIIFKYVDTPISLILTDRKWYAITQDPYARAEWLIYKYGKTHAIFHAVRLGSDFITVGLVRNLLVRNAIISRYFIQRLLMSIGSEGSWTSNLPSPIFTQLIIEGYNRDLVVKGNDMELFHYLSDPADTLTSINDDPQKLFQNLNTIEYHIQLIQDRSQDDYPPKDGYENSRQLNVIARAILIYPDLVYMWKEIGYYEICSDVNDLVMQGAFLTLFPPTPPTNWIIPDIDFVVTRLRQLLAVGFQLTRVVMEETFHLFKLRLNEIGDLLISSFQVIRNESKFAIVRSCLIKTLKPERDHENFNLLEFLINEIDQPAETALKYVLNHYNVAFKYDANSIKLSKMRSLSVNSSFYDWVLKEYGPNSRITQQCFDDILESRIWIDLKLQENPERDIPEHLTLQAFNSICSIYQKYCNDKVPFKANYFPYLKLVKNEEIIGRFSKILSGLELNIKLPYDINYEYNRSEVNNNQIMTN
;
A
#
# COMPACT_ATOMS: atom_id res chain seq x y z
N MET A 1 3.19 -24.84 46.07
CA MET A 1 3.43 -25.17 44.64
C MET A 1 4.80 -25.81 44.36
N GLN A 2 5.85 -25.59 45.17
CA GLN A 2 7.18 -26.16 44.90
C GLN A 2 7.28 -27.70 45.02
N SER A 3 6.36 -28.34 45.73
CA SER A 3 6.26 -29.80 45.93
C SER A 3 5.39 -30.54 44.90
N LEU A 4 4.80 -29.83 43.93
CA LEU A 4 3.96 -30.46 42.90
C LEU A 4 4.80 -31.37 41.98
N TYR A 5 4.21 -32.50 41.59
CA TYR A 5 4.76 -33.38 40.56
C TYR A 5 4.80 -32.67 39.20
N TYR A 6 5.69 -33.13 38.32
CA TYR A 6 5.94 -32.50 37.02
C TYR A 6 4.68 -32.45 36.15
N GLU A 7 3.93 -33.56 36.13
CA GLU A 7 2.69 -33.74 35.39
C GLU A 7 1.60 -32.78 35.86
N LEU A 8 1.48 -32.58 37.18
CA LEU A 8 0.53 -31.62 37.75
C LEU A 8 0.88 -30.19 37.37
N ARG A 9 2.17 -29.86 37.21
CA ARG A 9 2.57 -28.53 36.71
C ARG A 9 2.17 -28.33 35.26
N ILE A 10 2.28 -29.36 34.40
CA ILE A 10 1.79 -29.27 33.02
C ILE A 10 0.28 -29.02 32.97
N ILE A 11 -0.47 -29.74 33.80
CA ILE A 11 -1.93 -29.55 33.91
C ILE A 11 -2.24 -28.12 34.34
N ILE A 12 -1.57 -27.60 35.37
CA ILE A 12 -1.77 -26.21 35.80
C ILE A 12 -1.37 -25.22 34.70
N PHE A 13 -0.23 -25.45 34.04
CA PHE A 13 0.27 -24.61 32.94
C PHE A 13 -0.74 -24.48 31.79
N LYS A 14 -1.44 -25.57 31.46
CA LYS A 14 -2.49 -25.60 30.43
C LYS A 14 -3.61 -24.59 30.66
N TYR A 15 -3.97 -24.32 31.91
CA TYR A 15 -5.07 -23.40 32.26
C TYR A 15 -4.62 -21.96 32.53
N VAL A 16 -3.35 -21.63 32.29
CA VAL A 16 -2.82 -20.29 32.54
C VAL A 16 -3.10 -19.38 31.34
N ASP A 17 -3.68 -18.22 31.59
CA ASP A 17 -4.02 -17.25 30.54
C ASP A 17 -2.78 -16.75 29.79
N THR A 18 -1.69 -16.44 30.51
CA THR A 18 -0.43 -15.95 29.95
C THR A 18 0.78 -16.69 30.51
N PRO A 19 1.46 -17.55 29.73
CA PRO A 19 2.62 -18.33 30.16
C PRO A 19 3.77 -17.51 30.74
N ILE A 20 3.91 -16.25 30.31
CA ILE A 20 4.99 -15.35 30.73
C ILE A 20 4.94 -15.00 32.22
N SER A 21 3.74 -14.98 32.80
CA SER A 21 3.55 -14.70 34.23
C SER A 21 4.18 -15.78 35.11
N LEU A 22 4.19 -17.04 34.67
CA LEU A 22 4.76 -18.16 35.41
C LEU A 22 6.28 -18.28 35.25
N ILE A 23 6.81 -17.84 34.10
CA ILE A 23 8.25 -17.86 33.81
C ILE A 23 9.06 -17.14 34.90
N LEU A 24 8.54 -16.02 35.40
CA LEU A 24 9.24 -15.14 36.34
C LEU A 24 9.17 -15.62 37.80
N THR A 25 8.45 -16.71 38.09
CA THR A 25 8.15 -17.12 39.48
C THR A 25 9.18 -18.09 40.07
N ASP A 26 9.63 -19.10 39.30
CA ASP A 26 10.60 -20.11 39.76
C ASP A 26 11.17 -20.89 38.55
N ARG A 27 12.39 -21.44 38.70
CA ARG A 27 13.08 -22.28 37.71
C ARG A 27 12.27 -23.51 37.31
N LYS A 28 11.47 -24.07 38.21
CA LYS A 28 10.60 -25.22 37.90
C LYS A 28 9.50 -24.86 36.91
N TRP A 29 8.92 -23.66 37.02
CA TRP A 29 7.92 -23.16 36.08
C TRP A 29 8.56 -22.75 34.76
N TYR A 30 9.74 -22.14 34.82
CA TYR A 30 10.54 -21.92 33.62
C TYR A 30 10.81 -23.21 32.84
N ALA A 31 11.18 -24.31 33.51
CA ALA A 31 11.37 -25.59 32.83
C ALA A 31 10.09 -26.09 32.12
N ILE A 32 8.93 -25.97 32.77
CA ILE A 32 7.63 -26.32 32.17
C ILE A 32 7.32 -25.42 30.96
N THR A 33 7.64 -24.13 31.04
CA THR A 33 7.40 -23.23 29.91
C THR A 33 8.36 -23.47 28.76
N GLN A 34 9.48 -24.17 28.94
CA GLN A 34 10.37 -24.62 27.87
C GLN A 34 9.99 -25.99 27.29
N ASP A 35 9.11 -26.76 27.95
CA ASP A 35 8.70 -28.08 27.51
C ASP A 35 7.79 -28.00 26.26
N PRO A 36 8.21 -28.57 25.12
CA PRO A 36 7.39 -28.61 23.90
C PRO A 36 6.03 -29.30 24.07
N TYR A 37 5.95 -30.32 24.92
CA TYR A 37 4.70 -31.01 25.22
C TYR A 37 3.72 -30.09 25.96
N ALA A 38 4.21 -29.39 26.99
CA ALA A 38 3.40 -28.48 27.79
C ALA A 38 2.91 -27.29 26.94
N ARG A 39 3.78 -26.74 26.08
CA ARG A 39 3.42 -25.70 25.10
C ARG A 39 2.34 -26.20 24.11
N ALA A 40 2.45 -27.43 23.62
CA ALA A 40 1.47 -28.01 22.71
C ALA A 40 0.09 -28.18 23.38
N GLU A 41 0.07 -28.72 24.60
CA GLU A 41 -1.16 -28.86 25.41
C GLU A 41 -1.81 -27.51 25.66
N TRP A 42 -1.03 -26.50 26.02
CA TRP A 42 -1.52 -25.15 26.25
C TRP A 42 -2.10 -24.52 24.97
N LEU A 43 -1.40 -24.62 23.83
CA LEU A 43 -1.87 -24.09 22.56
C LEU A 43 -3.18 -24.74 22.10
N ILE A 44 -3.26 -26.08 22.18
CA ILE A 44 -4.46 -26.82 21.77
C ILE A 44 -5.62 -26.52 22.71
N TYR A 45 -5.37 -26.39 24.02
CA TYR A 45 -6.40 -26.02 24.97
C TYR A 45 -6.93 -24.61 24.73
N LYS A 46 -6.02 -23.65 24.50
CA LYS A 46 -6.36 -22.23 24.40
C LYS A 46 -6.96 -21.85 23.04
N TYR A 47 -6.48 -22.45 21.96
CA TYR A 47 -6.83 -22.06 20.59
C TYR A 47 -7.49 -23.18 19.79
N GLY A 48 -7.62 -24.39 20.35
CA GLY A 48 -8.13 -25.54 19.61
C GLY A 48 -7.12 -26.12 18.63
N LYS A 49 -7.44 -27.32 18.09
CA LYS A 49 -6.56 -28.04 17.15
C LYS A 49 -6.40 -27.32 15.82
N THR A 50 -7.44 -26.61 15.38
CA THR A 50 -7.45 -25.90 14.09
C THR A 50 -6.43 -24.77 14.04
N HIS A 51 -6.13 -24.16 15.19
CA HIS A 51 -5.40 -22.90 15.23
C HIS A 51 -4.08 -22.95 16.01
N ALA A 52 -3.83 -24.05 16.71
CA ALA A 52 -2.64 -24.21 17.54
C ALA A 52 -1.33 -23.97 16.76
N ILE A 53 -1.22 -24.42 15.51
CA ILE A 53 -0.01 -24.23 14.69
C ILE A 53 0.17 -22.76 14.27
N PHE A 54 -0.91 -22.09 13.84
CA PHE A 54 -0.88 -20.67 13.49
C PHE A 54 -0.42 -19.81 14.67
N HIS A 55 -1.04 -20.01 15.85
CA HIS A 55 -0.66 -19.29 17.05
C HIS A 55 0.74 -19.63 17.54
N ALA A 56 1.21 -20.87 17.37
CA ALA A 56 2.60 -21.23 17.67
C ALA A 56 3.58 -20.37 16.88
N VAL A 57 3.36 -20.22 15.56
CA VAL A 57 4.24 -19.43 14.70
C VAL A 57 4.17 -17.94 15.05
N ARG A 58 2.96 -17.41 15.29
CA ARG A 58 2.74 -16.00 15.64
C ARG A 58 3.39 -15.58 16.96
N LEU A 59 3.58 -16.52 17.90
CA LEU A 59 4.30 -16.26 19.16
C LEU A 59 5.82 -16.10 18.96
N GLY A 60 6.34 -16.36 17.75
CA GLY A 60 7.70 -16.03 17.35
C GLY A 60 8.75 -17.08 17.69
N SER A 61 9.99 -16.82 17.27
CA SER A 61 11.15 -17.72 17.37
C SER A 61 11.48 -18.17 18.79
N ASP A 62 11.19 -17.35 19.80
CA ASP A 62 11.46 -17.67 21.20
C ASP A 62 10.48 -18.71 21.76
N PHE A 63 9.32 -18.85 21.11
CA PHE A 63 8.27 -19.76 21.53
C PHE A 63 8.21 -21.03 20.67
N ILE A 64 8.38 -20.91 19.35
CA ILE A 64 8.22 -22.04 18.43
C ILE A 64 9.52 -22.84 18.26
N THR A 65 9.42 -24.16 18.41
CA THR A 65 10.53 -25.09 18.21
C THR A 65 10.10 -26.26 17.33
N VAL A 66 11.05 -26.94 16.69
CA VAL A 66 10.80 -28.19 15.95
C VAL A 66 10.08 -29.23 16.83
N GLY A 67 10.48 -29.33 18.10
CA GLY A 67 9.84 -30.21 19.07
C GLY A 67 8.38 -29.85 19.31
N LEU A 68 8.05 -28.56 19.38
CA LEU A 68 6.68 -28.09 19.58
C LEU A 68 5.81 -28.44 18.36
N VAL A 69 6.29 -28.13 17.15
CA VAL A 69 5.54 -28.43 15.92
C VAL A 69 5.27 -29.94 15.79
N ARG A 70 6.26 -30.79 16.09
CA ARG A 70 6.04 -32.25 16.13
C ARG A 70 4.96 -32.66 17.12
N ASN A 71 4.98 -32.11 18.35
CA ASN A 71 3.96 -32.40 19.36
C ASN A 71 2.56 -31.95 18.92
N LEU A 72 2.45 -30.79 18.26
CA LEU A 72 1.18 -30.30 17.70
C LEU A 72 0.65 -31.25 16.61
N LEU A 73 1.51 -31.67 15.68
CA LEU A 73 1.12 -32.58 14.59
C LEU A 73 0.70 -33.96 15.10
N VAL A 74 1.44 -34.54 16.05
CA VAL A 74 1.09 -35.81 16.71
C VAL A 74 -0.27 -35.72 17.42
N ARG A 75 -0.65 -34.53 17.88
CA ARG A 75 -1.94 -34.27 18.54
C ARG A 75 -3.06 -33.89 17.58
N ASN A 76 -2.87 -34.12 16.27
CA ASN A 76 -3.80 -33.79 15.20
C ASN A 76 -4.14 -32.29 15.15
N ALA A 77 -3.17 -31.41 15.45
CA ALA A 77 -3.30 -30.01 15.07
C ALA A 77 -3.39 -29.91 13.54
N ILE A 78 -4.29 -29.06 13.06
CA ILE A 78 -4.62 -28.96 11.64
C ILE A 78 -3.69 -27.94 11.01
N ILE A 79 -3.12 -28.32 9.85
CA ILE A 79 -2.49 -27.40 8.92
C ILE A 79 -3.52 -27.13 7.83
N SER A 80 -3.97 -25.88 7.72
CA SER A 80 -4.86 -25.47 6.64
C SER A 80 -4.07 -25.14 5.36
N ARG A 81 -4.73 -25.26 4.20
CA ARG A 81 -4.20 -24.81 2.91
C ARG A 81 -3.80 -23.35 2.96
N TYR A 82 -4.72 -22.47 3.36
CA TYR A 82 -4.47 -21.05 3.55
C TYR A 82 -3.20 -20.78 4.38
N PHE A 83 -3.01 -21.49 5.50
CA PHE A 83 -1.81 -21.33 6.32
C PHE A 83 -0.51 -21.61 5.53
N ILE A 84 -0.49 -22.67 4.73
CA ILE A 84 0.67 -23.02 3.89
C ILE A 84 0.86 -22.01 2.75
N GLN A 85 -0.21 -21.56 2.11
CA GLN A 85 -0.16 -20.52 1.07
C GLN A 85 0.44 -19.22 1.62
N ARG A 86 -0.04 -18.74 2.78
CA ARG A 86 0.50 -17.55 3.45
C ARG A 86 1.96 -17.74 3.86
N LEU A 87 2.32 -18.93 4.35
CA LEU A 87 3.70 -19.27 4.65
C LEU A 87 4.60 -19.17 3.40
N LEU A 88 4.14 -19.64 2.23
CA LEU A 88 4.85 -19.53 0.96
C LEU A 88 4.94 -18.08 0.45
N MET A 89 3.85 -17.31 0.50
CA MET A 89 3.81 -15.91 0.08
C MET A 89 4.74 -15.02 0.91
N SER A 90 4.95 -15.39 2.16
CA SER A 90 5.79 -14.63 3.09
C SER A 90 7.30 -14.79 2.86
N ILE A 91 7.72 -15.72 1.98
CA ILE A 91 9.13 -15.91 1.65
C ILE A 91 9.69 -14.62 1.02
N GLY A 92 10.68 -14.01 1.67
CA GLY A 92 11.29 -12.77 1.20
C GLY A 92 10.51 -11.48 1.52
N SER A 93 9.37 -11.59 2.20
CA SER A 93 8.60 -10.43 2.68
C SER A 93 9.10 -10.00 4.07
N GLU A 94 9.86 -8.90 4.12
CA GLU A 94 10.26 -8.26 5.38
C GLU A 94 9.03 -7.75 6.15
N GLY A 95 8.89 -8.16 7.42
CA GLY A 95 7.79 -7.72 8.29
C GLY A 95 6.55 -8.62 8.32
N SER A 96 6.52 -9.72 7.55
CA SER A 96 5.46 -10.73 7.65
C SER A 96 5.48 -11.43 9.02
N TRP A 97 4.35 -11.97 9.50
CA TRP A 97 4.28 -12.67 10.80
C TRP A 97 5.12 -13.96 10.86
N THR A 98 5.59 -14.44 9.71
CA THR A 98 6.49 -15.59 9.51
C THR A 98 7.94 -15.18 9.27
N SER A 99 8.25 -13.88 9.14
CA SER A 99 9.60 -13.38 8.84
C SER A 99 10.65 -13.81 9.88
N ASN A 100 10.22 -14.05 11.12
CA ASN A 100 11.07 -14.52 12.22
C ASN A 100 11.00 -16.04 12.42
N LEU A 101 10.39 -16.80 11.51
CA LEU A 101 10.25 -18.24 11.65
C LEU A 101 11.59 -18.94 11.35
N PRO A 102 12.13 -19.75 12.29
CA PRO A 102 13.36 -20.50 12.04
C PRO A 102 13.24 -21.40 10.80
N SER A 103 14.26 -21.38 9.94
CA SER A 103 14.31 -22.18 8.70
C SER A 103 13.94 -23.67 8.89
N PRO A 104 14.41 -24.38 9.94
CA PRO A 104 14.01 -25.79 10.15
C PRO A 104 12.51 -25.98 10.37
N ILE A 105 11.85 -25.01 10.99
CA ILE A 105 10.42 -25.04 11.29
C ILE A 105 9.62 -24.72 10.03
N PHE A 106 10.06 -23.71 9.27
CA PHE A 106 9.53 -23.39 7.96
C PHE A 106 9.55 -24.62 7.05
N THR A 107 10.73 -25.23 6.88
CA THR A 107 10.90 -26.42 6.03
C THR A 107 10.01 -27.58 6.48
N GLN A 108 9.91 -27.83 7.79
CA GLN A 108 9.04 -28.88 8.32
C GLN A 108 7.57 -28.64 8.00
N LEU A 109 7.07 -27.40 8.17
CA LEU A 109 5.67 -27.07 7.88
C LEU A 109 5.35 -27.16 6.39
N ILE A 110 6.27 -26.75 5.52
CA ILE A 110 6.12 -26.88 4.06
C ILE A 110 6.10 -28.36 3.64
N ILE A 111 7.03 -29.18 4.12
CA ILE A 111 7.04 -30.63 3.84
C ILE A 111 5.73 -31.27 4.28
N GLU A 112 5.25 -30.93 5.47
CA GLU A 112 3.98 -31.45 5.98
C GLU A 112 2.78 -30.99 5.13
N GLY A 113 2.81 -29.75 4.64
CA GLY A 113 1.82 -29.23 3.69
C GLY A 113 1.83 -29.99 2.35
N TYR A 114 3.01 -30.25 1.79
CA TYR A 114 3.18 -31.05 0.58
C TYR A 114 2.70 -32.49 0.75
N ASN A 115 3.06 -33.14 1.86
CA ASN A 115 2.64 -34.52 2.15
C ASN A 115 1.11 -34.68 2.27
N ARG A 116 0.39 -33.59 2.53
CA ARG A 116 -1.07 -33.52 2.64
C ARG A 116 -1.74 -32.98 1.37
N ASP A 117 -1.00 -32.82 0.27
CA ASP A 117 -1.44 -32.23 -1.00
C ASP A 117 -2.05 -30.81 -0.87
N LEU A 118 -1.73 -30.07 0.19
CA LEU A 118 -2.31 -28.75 0.45
C LEU A 118 -1.78 -27.67 -0.50
N VAL A 119 -0.59 -27.87 -1.08
CA VAL A 119 0.06 -26.92 -1.99
C VAL A 119 -0.51 -27.01 -3.42
N VAL A 120 -1.15 -28.13 -3.78
CA VAL A 120 -1.48 -28.47 -5.18
C VAL A 120 -2.95 -28.22 -5.53
N LYS A 121 -3.84 -28.09 -4.54
CA LYS A 121 -5.30 -27.98 -4.78
C LYS A 121 -5.83 -26.58 -4.49
N GLY A 122 -6.39 -25.91 -5.50
CA GLY A 122 -7.35 -24.77 -5.50
C GLY A 122 -7.02 -23.47 -4.71
N ASN A 123 -7.88 -22.44 -4.86
CA ASN A 123 -7.82 -21.17 -4.13
C ASN A 123 -8.98 -21.04 -3.10
N ASP A 124 -8.66 -20.73 -1.84
CA ASP A 124 -9.64 -20.50 -0.79
C ASP A 124 -10.47 -19.21 -1.01
N MET A 125 -9.91 -18.18 -1.67
CA MET A 125 -10.65 -16.95 -2.00
C MET A 125 -11.68 -17.16 -3.11
N GLU A 126 -11.43 -18.09 -4.03
CA GLU A 126 -12.42 -18.50 -5.02
C GLU A 126 -13.58 -19.27 -4.36
N LEU A 127 -13.26 -20.14 -3.41
CA LEU A 127 -14.27 -20.78 -2.56
C LEU A 127 -15.13 -19.75 -1.82
N PHE A 128 -14.51 -18.73 -1.22
CA PHE A 128 -15.27 -17.66 -0.57
C PHE A 128 -16.09 -16.84 -1.54
N HIS A 129 -15.59 -16.58 -2.74
CA HIS A 129 -16.36 -15.96 -3.81
C HIS A 129 -17.60 -16.80 -4.13
N TYR A 130 -17.47 -18.11 -4.35
CA TYR A 130 -18.60 -19.00 -4.60
C TYR A 130 -19.59 -19.08 -3.43
N LEU A 131 -19.12 -19.09 -2.19
CA LEU A 131 -20.02 -19.09 -1.01
C LEU A 131 -20.73 -17.74 -0.83
N SER A 132 -20.08 -16.66 -1.24
CA SER A 132 -20.64 -15.31 -1.19
C SER A 132 -21.60 -15.05 -2.37
N ASP A 133 -21.34 -15.63 -3.55
CA ASP A 133 -22.16 -15.52 -4.77
C ASP A 133 -22.07 -16.80 -5.64
N PRO A 134 -22.85 -17.86 -5.35
CA PRO A 134 -22.70 -19.16 -6.02
C PRO A 134 -23.13 -19.18 -7.49
N ALA A 135 -23.72 -18.11 -8.00
CA ALA A 135 -24.29 -18.04 -9.34
C ALA A 135 -23.57 -17.08 -10.29
N ASP A 136 -22.39 -16.56 -9.90
CA ASP A 136 -21.61 -15.58 -10.68
C ASP A 136 -22.47 -14.39 -11.17
N THR A 137 -23.56 -14.12 -10.45
CA THR A 137 -24.58 -13.13 -10.80
C THR A 137 -24.49 -12.03 -9.74
N LEU A 138 -23.67 -11.02 -10.06
CA LEU A 138 -23.48 -9.75 -9.34
C LEU A 138 -24.76 -9.04 -8.88
N THR A 139 -25.91 -9.49 -9.36
CA THR A 139 -27.27 -9.05 -9.05
C THR A 139 -27.90 -9.70 -7.80
N SER A 140 -27.48 -10.91 -7.39
CA SER A 140 -28.25 -11.72 -6.42
C SER A 140 -28.15 -11.26 -4.96
N ILE A 141 -27.01 -10.71 -4.54
CA ILE A 141 -26.77 -10.32 -3.14
C ILE A 141 -27.50 -9.02 -2.75
N ASN A 142 -27.70 -8.09 -3.70
CA ASN A 142 -28.42 -6.84 -3.44
C ASN A 142 -29.92 -7.06 -3.18
N ASP A 143 -30.50 -8.13 -3.73
CA ASP A 143 -31.95 -8.38 -3.71
C ASP A 143 -32.39 -9.28 -2.55
N ASP A 144 -31.50 -10.11 -1.97
CA ASP A 144 -31.87 -11.01 -0.87
C ASP A 144 -30.68 -11.43 0.03
N PRO A 145 -30.42 -10.69 1.13
CA PRO A 145 -29.42 -11.06 2.13
C PRO A 145 -29.67 -12.44 2.75
N GLN A 146 -30.92 -12.95 2.78
CA GLN A 146 -31.26 -14.24 3.40
C GLN A 146 -30.65 -15.43 2.65
N LYS A 147 -30.37 -15.31 1.34
CA LYS A 147 -29.63 -16.34 0.58
C LYS A 147 -28.19 -16.50 1.05
N LEU A 148 -27.51 -15.41 1.40
CA LEU A 148 -26.17 -15.46 2.00
C LEU A 148 -26.22 -16.25 3.32
N PHE A 149 -27.21 -15.97 4.18
CA PHE A 149 -27.41 -16.68 5.45
C PHE A 149 -27.73 -18.17 5.26
N GLN A 150 -28.53 -18.54 4.25
CA GLN A 150 -28.84 -19.94 3.95
C GLN A 150 -27.60 -20.72 3.47
N ASN A 151 -26.71 -20.08 2.70
CA ASN A 151 -25.47 -20.70 2.22
C ASN A 151 -24.38 -20.80 3.31
N LEU A 152 -24.33 -19.83 4.22
CA LEU A 152 -23.36 -19.80 5.33
C LEU A 152 -23.69 -20.81 6.45
N ASN A 153 -24.95 -21.20 6.63
CA ASN A 153 -25.36 -22.20 7.64
C ASN A 153 -24.84 -23.62 7.37
N THR A 154 -24.20 -23.86 6.22
CA THR A 154 -23.58 -25.14 5.86
C THR A 154 -22.07 -25.04 5.67
N ILE A 155 -21.37 -24.11 6.33
CA ILE A 155 -19.90 -24.00 6.24
C ILE A 155 -19.20 -25.33 6.52
N GLU A 156 -19.64 -26.08 7.55
CA GLU A 156 -19.03 -27.37 7.91
C GLU A 156 -19.32 -28.48 6.86
N TYR A 157 -20.53 -28.49 6.30
CA TYR A 157 -20.96 -29.42 5.23
C TYR A 157 -20.29 -29.10 3.88
N HIS A 158 -20.14 -27.82 3.56
CA HIS A 158 -19.49 -27.36 2.34
C HIS A 158 -17.98 -27.62 2.37
N ILE A 159 -17.30 -27.45 3.51
CA ILE A 159 -15.87 -27.80 3.64
C ILE A 159 -15.63 -29.29 3.30
N GLN A 160 -16.51 -30.20 3.74
CA GLN A 160 -16.41 -31.63 3.43
C GLN A 160 -16.74 -31.95 1.97
N LEU A 161 -17.79 -31.36 1.40
CA LEU A 161 -18.20 -31.62 0.01
C LEU A 161 -17.22 -31.04 -1.04
N ILE A 162 -16.35 -30.12 -0.64
CA ILE A 162 -15.50 -29.31 -1.53
C ILE A 162 -14.06 -29.81 -1.59
N GLN A 163 -13.57 -30.49 -0.55
CA GLN A 163 -12.33 -31.29 -0.62
C GLN A 163 -12.41 -32.37 -1.72
N ASP A 164 -13.63 -32.80 -2.07
CA ASP A 164 -13.91 -33.78 -3.12
C ASP A 164 -14.10 -33.18 -4.53
N ARG A 165 -14.23 -31.86 -4.69
CA ARG A 165 -14.63 -31.20 -5.96
C ARG A 165 -13.57 -30.35 -6.67
N SER A 166 -12.36 -30.19 -6.14
CA SER A 166 -11.29 -29.46 -6.85
C SER A 166 -10.75 -30.31 -8.03
N GLN A 167 -11.41 -30.23 -9.20
CA GLN A 167 -11.05 -30.97 -10.43
C GLN A 167 -10.61 -30.06 -11.59
N ASP A 168 -10.44 -28.75 -11.38
CA ASP A 168 -10.01 -27.85 -12.46
C ASP A 168 -8.53 -27.46 -12.36
N ASP A 169 -7.87 -27.43 -13.52
CA ASP A 169 -6.47 -27.06 -13.72
C ASP A 169 -6.19 -25.64 -13.20
N TYR A 170 -5.39 -25.57 -12.15
CA TYR A 170 -4.89 -24.35 -11.49
C TYR A 170 -3.35 -24.36 -11.58
N PRO A 171 -2.65 -23.20 -11.68
CA PRO A 171 -3.07 -21.80 -11.45
C PRO A 171 -3.35 -20.95 -12.70
N PRO A 172 -3.88 -19.69 -12.55
CA PRO A 172 -3.58 -18.62 -13.49
C PRO A 172 -2.05 -18.52 -13.67
N LYS A 173 -1.59 -18.11 -14.85
CA LYS A 173 -0.15 -18.14 -15.21
C LYS A 173 0.78 -17.40 -14.24
N ASP A 174 0.28 -16.57 -13.33
CA ASP A 174 1.03 -15.77 -12.37
C ASP A 174 0.83 -16.17 -10.88
N GLY A 175 -0.14 -17.03 -10.55
CA GLY A 175 -0.35 -17.53 -9.19
C GLY A 175 -0.99 -16.56 -8.18
N TYR A 176 -1.62 -15.47 -8.63
CA TYR A 176 -2.25 -14.47 -7.74
C TYR A 176 -3.79 -14.57 -7.66
N GLU A 177 -4.36 -14.01 -6.59
CA GLU A 177 -5.82 -13.91 -6.35
C GLU A 177 -6.51 -12.97 -7.36
N ASN A 178 -7.70 -13.34 -7.85
CA ASN A 178 -8.43 -12.53 -8.82
C ASN A 178 -9.11 -11.33 -8.16
N SER A 179 -8.86 -10.12 -8.67
CA SER A 179 -9.43 -8.86 -8.15
C SER A 179 -10.97 -8.83 -8.14
N ARG A 180 -11.63 -9.51 -9.09
CA ARG A 180 -13.10 -9.65 -9.10
C ARG A 180 -13.58 -10.45 -7.88
N GLN A 181 -12.87 -11.51 -7.51
CA GLN A 181 -13.23 -12.38 -6.40
C GLN A 181 -13.12 -11.65 -5.05
N LEU A 182 -12.04 -10.90 -4.87
CA LEU A 182 -11.82 -10.10 -3.66
C LEU A 182 -12.88 -8.99 -3.49
N ASN A 183 -13.37 -8.42 -4.58
CA ASN A 183 -14.46 -7.43 -4.53
C ASN A 183 -15.79 -8.02 -4.03
N VAL A 184 -16.13 -9.26 -4.43
CA VAL A 184 -17.34 -9.94 -3.93
C VAL A 184 -17.21 -10.25 -2.45
N ILE A 185 -16.04 -10.73 -2.01
CA ILE A 185 -15.73 -10.96 -0.59
C ILE A 185 -15.89 -9.66 0.21
N ALA A 186 -15.32 -8.56 -0.27
CA ALA A 186 -15.43 -7.27 0.39
C ALA A 186 -16.90 -6.81 0.52
N ARG A 187 -17.71 -7.00 -0.52
CA ARG A 187 -19.16 -6.70 -0.49
C ARG A 187 -19.90 -7.58 0.51
N ALA A 188 -19.62 -8.89 0.56
CA ALA A 188 -20.23 -9.81 1.51
C ALA A 188 -19.94 -9.39 2.97
N ILE A 189 -18.70 -9.00 3.27
CA ILE A 189 -18.33 -8.46 4.59
C ILE A 189 -19.07 -7.16 4.90
N LEU A 190 -19.23 -6.26 3.94
CA LEU A 190 -19.95 -5.01 4.16
C LEU A 190 -21.43 -5.25 4.52
N ILE A 191 -22.03 -6.28 3.96
CA ILE A 191 -23.43 -6.68 4.24
C ILE A 191 -23.52 -7.43 5.56
N TYR A 192 -22.58 -8.34 5.82
CA TYR A 192 -22.56 -9.19 7.01
C TYR A 192 -21.16 -9.22 7.66
N PRO A 193 -20.83 -8.23 8.52
CA PRO A 193 -19.50 -8.13 9.12
C PRO A 193 -19.09 -9.33 9.99
N ASP A 194 -20.05 -10.04 10.58
CA ASP A 194 -19.80 -11.21 11.42
C ASP A 194 -19.17 -12.39 10.64
N LEU A 195 -19.28 -12.36 9.31
CA LEU A 195 -18.58 -13.28 8.40
C LEU A 195 -17.08 -13.35 8.68
N VAL A 196 -16.49 -12.24 9.11
CA VAL A 196 -15.07 -12.16 9.50
C VAL A 196 -14.76 -13.09 10.67
N TYR A 197 -15.65 -13.20 11.66
CA TYR A 197 -15.44 -14.10 12.79
C TYR A 197 -15.52 -15.56 12.35
N MET A 198 -16.51 -15.91 11.53
CA MET A 198 -16.66 -17.26 10.98
C MET A 198 -15.42 -17.68 10.17
N TRP A 199 -14.87 -16.76 9.38
CA TRP A 199 -13.66 -17.01 8.60
C TRP A 199 -12.41 -17.16 9.46
N LYS A 200 -12.28 -16.35 10.52
CA LYS A 200 -11.20 -16.53 11.51
C LYS A 200 -11.33 -17.89 12.23
N GLU A 201 -12.55 -18.33 12.57
CA GLU A 201 -12.80 -19.64 13.18
C GLU A 201 -12.36 -20.81 12.30
N ILE A 202 -12.40 -20.69 10.97
CA ILE A 202 -11.91 -21.73 10.07
C ILE A 202 -10.46 -21.50 9.60
N GLY A 203 -9.77 -20.48 10.13
CA GLY A 203 -8.32 -20.30 9.99
C GLY A 203 -7.84 -19.12 9.13
N TYR A 204 -8.74 -18.25 8.64
CA TYR A 204 -8.40 -17.09 7.80
C TYR A 204 -8.16 -15.85 8.62
N TYR A 205 -7.05 -15.88 9.35
CA TYR A 205 -6.72 -14.84 10.31
C TYR A 205 -6.40 -13.48 9.69
N GLU A 206 -5.88 -13.48 8.47
CA GLU A 206 -5.43 -12.25 7.81
C GLU A 206 -6.48 -11.67 6.87
N ILE A 207 -7.71 -12.22 6.85
CA ILE A 207 -8.76 -11.77 5.93
C ILE A 207 -9.02 -10.27 6.03
N CYS A 208 -8.98 -9.70 7.24
CA CYS A 208 -9.12 -8.26 7.41
C CYS A 208 -8.00 -7.47 6.75
N SER A 209 -6.77 -7.99 6.74
CA SER A 209 -5.63 -7.38 6.07
C SER A 209 -5.70 -7.58 4.56
N ASP A 210 -6.07 -8.79 4.12
CA ASP A 210 -6.09 -9.19 2.72
C ASP A 210 -7.12 -8.38 1.91
N VAL A 211 -8.28 -8.07 2.51
CA VAL A 211 -9.33 -7.25 1.87
C VAL A 211 -9.54 -5.88 2.52
N ASN A 212 -8.57 -5.40 3.30
CA ASN A 212 -8.71 -4.14 4.06
C ASN A 212 -9.14 -2.97 3.18
N ASP A 213 -8.38 -2.74 2.11
CA ASP A 213 -8.55 -1.56 1.29
C ASP A 213 -9.87 -1.63 0.50
N LEU A 214 -10.23 -2.83 0.01
CA LEU A 214 -11.50 -3.06 -0.70
C LEU A 214 -12.72 -2.86 0.21
N VAL A 215 -12.68 -3.42 1.42
CA VAL A 215 -13.79 -3.27 2.39
C VAL A 215 -13.93 -1.81 2.80
N MET A 216 -12.84 -1.15 3.15
CA MET A 216 -12.88 0.24 3.57
C MET A 216 -13.32 1.18 2.43
N GLN A 217 -12.80 1.00 1.21
CA GLN A 217 -13.25 1.77 0.04
C GLN A 217 -14.72 1.50 -0.28
N GLY A 218 -15.16 0.23 -0.23
CA GLY A 218 -16.57 -0.12 -0.44
C GLY A 218 -17.50 0.47 0.61
N ALA A 219 -17.04 0.60 1.86
CA ALA A 219 -17.78 1.33 2.90
C ALA A 219 -17.98 2.80 2.53
N PHE A 220 -16.92 3.47 2.07
CA PHE A 220 -17.03 4.86 1.64
C PHE A 220 -17.89 5.03 0.38
N LEU A 221 -17.85 4.10 -0.58
CA LEU A 221 -18.74 4.12 -1.75
C LEU A 221 -20.21 3.96 -1.37
N THR A 222 -20.49 3.19 -0.32
CA THR A 222 -21.85 3.04 0.21
C THR A 222 -22.32 4.30 0.92
N LEU A 223 -21.44 4.94 1.70
CA LEU A 223 -21.73 6.19 2.40
C LEU A 223 -21.85 7.38 1.44
N PHE A 224 -21.01 7.42 0.40
CA PHE A 224 -20.85 8.50 -0.56
C PHE A 224 -20.92 7.96 -2.00
N PRO A 225 -22.10 7.63 -2.53
CA PRO A 225 -22.22 7.07 -3.88
C PRO A 225 -21.71 8.07 -4.92
N PRO A 226 -20.80 7.70 -5.86
CA PRO A 226 -20.27 8.64 -6.87
C PRO A 226 -21.35 9.36 -7.68
N THR A 227 -22.45 8.65 -7.95
CA THR A 227 -23.70 9.16 -8.53
C THR A 227 -24.83 8.96 -7.51
N PRO A 228 -25.10 9.93 -6.63
CA PRO A 228 -26.13 9.81 -5.61
C PRO A 228 -27.52 9.64 -6.22
N PRO A 229 -28.35 8.71 -5.72
CA PRO A 229 -29.77 8.68 -6.08
C PRO A 229 -30.49 9.92 -5.55
N THR A 230 -31.63 10.29 -6.14
CA THR A 230 -32.36 11.54 -5.85
C THR A 230 -32.76 11.70 -4.38
N ASN A 231 -32.92 10.61 -3.65
CA ASN A 231 -33.28 10.58 -2.23
C ASN A 231 -32.08 10.41 -1.28
N TRP A 232 -30.85 10.39 -1.80
CA TRP A 232 -29.67 10.30 -0.96
C TRP A 232 -29.45 11.60 -0.20
N ILE A 233 -29.16 11.46 1.10
CA ILE A 233 -28.84 12.56 2.00
C ILE A 233 -27.39 12.37 2.41
N ILE A 234 -26.62 13.46 2.36
CA ILE A 234 -25.22 13.46 2.82
C ILE A 234 -25.22 13.02 4.30
N PRO A 235 -24.49 11.96 4.67
CA PRO A 235 -24.44 11.50 6.05
C PRO A 235 -23.73 12.53 6.94
N ASP A 236 -24.09 12.58 8.22
CA ASP A 236 -23.35 13.36 9.21
C ASP A 236 -22.09 12.63 9.71
N ILE A 237 -21.25 13.34 10.46
CA ILE A 237 -19.98 12.81 11.00
C ILE A 237 -20.25 11.59 11.88
N ASP A 238 -21.28 11.63 12.72
CA ASP A 238 -21.57 10.56 13.68
C ASP A 238 -21.98 9.27 12.96
N PHE A 239 -22.75 9.37 11.88
CA PHE A 239 -23.13 8.25 11.04
C PHE A 239 -21.92 7.60 10.37
N VAL A 240 -21.04 8.42 9.77
CA VAL A 240 -19.80 7.93 9.13
C VAL A 240 -18.90 7.25 10.16
N VAL A 241 -18.64 7.91 11.29
CA VAL A 241 -17.80 7.39 12.38
C VAL A 241 -18.38 6.08 12.94
N THR A 242 -19.70 6.01 13.13
CA THR A 242 -20.36 4.79 13.61
C THR A 242 -20.14 3.63 12.64
N ARG A 243 -20.33 3.86 11.34
CA ARG A 243 -20.11 2.84 10.32
C ARG A 243 -18.66 2.37 10.28
N LEU A 244 -17.70 3.27 10.35
CA LEU A 244 -16.28 2.91 10.37
C LEU A 244 -15.91 2.14 11.65
N ARG A 245 -16.43 2.54 12.82
CA ARG A 245 -16.19 1.83 14.09
C ARG A 245 -16.70 0.38 14.06
N GLN A 246 -17.80 0.09 13.36
CA GLN A 246 -18.28 -1.28 13.17
C GLN A 246 -17.26 -2.14 12.43
N LEU A 247 -16.64 -1.61 11.37
CA LEU A 247 -15.60 -2.33 10.61
C LEU A 247 -14.30 -2.46 11.40
N LEU A 248 -13.92 -1.43 12.15
CA LEU A 248 -12.76 -1.48 13.03
C LEU A 248 -12.94 -2.53 14.14
N ALA A 249 -14.15 -2.70 14.67
CA ALA A 249 -14.45 -3.68 15.70
C ALA A 249 -14.21 -5.13 15.24
N VAL A 250 -14.43 -5.44 13.96
CA VAL A 250 -14.17 -6.78 13.40
C VAL A 250 -12.72 -6.98 12.93
N GLY A 251 -11.92 -5.90 12.87
CA GLY A 251 -10.47 -5.96 12.66
C GLY A 251 -9.94 -5.20 11.43
N PHE A 252 -10.77 -4.45 10.71
CA PHE A 252 -10.32 -3.58 9.62
C PHE A 252 -9.65 -2.31 10.14
N GLN A 253 -8.89 -1.64 9.27
CA GLN A 253 -8.11 -0.47 9.64
C GLN A 253 -8.28 0.67 8.63
N LEU A 254 -8.55 1.86 9.18
CA LEU A 254 -8.38 3.10 8.43
C LEU A 254 -6.88 3.45 8.37
N THR A 255 -6.20 2.90 7.37
CA THR A 255 -4.79 3.17 7.11
C THR A 255 -4.62 4.49 6.36
N ARG A 256 -3.39 5.02 6.33
CA ARG A 256 -3.06 6.21 5.52
C ARG A 256 -3.27 5.98 4.03
N VAL A 257 -3.09 4.75 3.56
CA VAL A 257 -3.35 4.36 2.17
C VAL A 257 -4.86 4.41 1.89
N VAL A 258 -5.68 3.82 2.76
CA VAL A 258 -7.14 3.90 2.63
C VAL A 258 -7.63 5.35 2.59
N MET A 259 -7.12 6.22 3.47
CA MET A 259 -7.50 7.64 3.48
C MET A 259 -7.15 8.34 2.16
N GLU A 260 -5.94 8.10 1.63
CA GLU A 260 -5.50 8.61 0.33
C GLU A 260 -6.41 8.13 -0.81
N GLU A 261 -6.61 6.82 -0.93
CA GLU A 261 -7.44 6.23 -1.98
C GLU A 261 -8.88 6.73 -1.89
N THR A 262 -9.40 6.95 -0.69
CA THR A 262 -10.75 7.50 -0.48
C THR A 262 -10.85 8.90 -1.08
N PHE A 263 -9.88 9.78 -0.81
CA PHE A 263 -9.88 11.11 -1.43
C PHE A 263 -9.73 11.06 -2.95
N HIS A 264 -8.90 10.14 -3.46
CA HIS A 264 -8.76 9.94 -4.90
C HIS A 264 -10.06 9.46 -5.55
N LEU A 265 -10.77 8.53 -4.90
CA LEU A 265 -12.05 7.98 -5.35
C LEU A 265 -13.11 9.07 -5.50
N PHE A 266 -13.10 10.06 -4.60
CA PHE A 266 -14.04 11.18 -4.59
C PHE A 266 -13.45 12.49 -5.11
N LYS A 267 -12.39 12.45 -5.93
CA LYS A 267 -11.67 13.66 -6.40
C LYS A 267 -12.56 14.74 -7.02
N LEU A 268 -13.69 14.36 -7.62
CA LEU A 268 -14.65 15.28 -8.26
C LEU A 268 -15.71 15.85 -7.31
N ARG A 269 -15.80 15.35 -6.08
CA ARG A 269 -16.81 15.71 -5.07
C ARG A 269 -16.21 16.19 -3.75
N LEU A 270 -14.91 16.47 -3.71
CA LEU A 270 -14.22 16.90 -2.49
C LEU A 270 -14.77 18.22 -1.93
N ASN A 271 -15.28 19.09 -2.79
CA ASN A 271 -15.97 20.32 -2.37
C ASN A 271 -17.28 20.06 -1.61
N GLU A 272 -17.90 18.90 -1.79
CA GLU A 272 -19.16 18.52 -1.14
C GLU A 272 -18.91 17.72 0.14
N ILE A 273 -17.98 16.75 0.10
CA ILE A 273 -17.81 15.77 1.19
C ILE A 273 -16.41 15.79 1.84
N GLY A 274 -15.49 16.62 1.36
CA GLY A 274 -14.09 16.61 1.78
C GLY A 274 -13.90 16.92 3.28
N ASP A 275 -14.52 17.98 3.78
CA ASP A 275 -14.45 18.39 5.19
C ASP A 275 -15.03 17.32 6.12
N LEU A 276 -16.11 16.69 5.69
CA LEU A 276 -16.76 15.59 6.38
C LEU A 276 -15.84 14.37 6.47
N LEU A 277 -15.16 14.02 5.38
CA LEU A 277 -14.17 12.93 5.34
C LEU A 277 -13.00 13.23 6.29
N ILE A 278 -12.41 14.43 6.21
CA ILE A 278 -11.31 14.85 7.07
C ILE A 278 -11.72 14.77 8.55
N SER A 279 -12.87 15.33 8.89
CA SER A 279 -13.41 15.32 10.26
C SER A 279 -13.62 13.89 10.77
N SER A 280 -14.19 13.02 9.93
CA SER A 280 -14.38 11.61 10.25
C SER A 280 -13.04 10.88 10.48
N PHE A 281 -12.03 11.16 9.66
CA PHE A 281 -10.70 10.58 9.80
C PHE A 281 -10.02 11.03 11.09
N GLN A 282 -10.16 12.31 11.47
CA GLN A 282 -9.65 12.82 12.74
C GLN A 282 -10.25 12.06 13.94
N VAL A 283 -11.57 11.84 13.94
CA VAL A 283 -12.27 11.14 15.02
C VAL A 283 -11.83 9.68 15.10
N ILE A 284 -11.66 8.99 13.97
CA ILE A 284 -11.28 7.58 13.94
C ILE A 284 -9.79 7.38 14.29
N ARG A 285 -8.91 8.22 13.76
CA ARG A 285 -7.45 8.10 13.94
C ARG A 285 -6.96 8.73 15.24
N ASN A 286 -7.77 9.58 15.87
CA ASN A 286 -7.33 10.47 16.95
C ASN A 286 -6.08 11.28 16.55
N GLU A 287 -6.09 11.77 15.31
CA GLU A 287 -5.02 12.59 14.71
C GLU A 287 -5.55 13.99 14.41
N SER A 288 -4.67 15.00 14.40
CA SER A 288 -5.06 16.36 14.03
C SER A 288 -5.38 16.46 12.53
N LYS A 289 -6.21 17.44 12.15
CA LYS A 289 -6.49 17.79 10.73
C LYS A 289 -5.18 17.90 9.93
N PHE A 290 -4.22 18.65 10.46
CA PHE A 290 -2.91 18.82 9.86
C PHE A 290 -2.17 17.49 9.64
N ALA A 291 -2.20 16.56 10.60
CA ALA A 291 -1.53 15.27 10.46
C ALA A 291 -2.17 14.39 9.36
N ILE A 292 -3.51 14.35 9.30
CA ILE A 292 -4.27 13.63 8.27
C ILE A 292 -3.97 14.22 6.89
N VAL A 293 -4.21 15.52 6.72
CA VAL A 293 -4.07 16.22 5.44
C VAL A 293 -2.63 16.14 4.95
N ARG A 294 -1.63 16.37 5.82
CA ARG A 294 -0.21 16.25 5.46
C ARG A 294 0.14 14.83 4.99
N SER A 295 -0.37 13.80 5.65
CA SER A 295 -0.09 12.43 5.25
C SER A 295 -0.67 12.11 3.88
N CYS A 296 -1.89 12.56 3.59
CA CYS A 296 -2.52 12.39 2.28
C CYS A 296 -1.78 13.20 1.21
N LEU A 297 -1.41 14.45 1.51
CA LEU A 297 -0.69 15.34 0.60
C LEU A 297 0.68 14.80 0.18
N ILE A 298 1.39 14.13 1.10
CA ILE A 298 2.64 13.44 0.74
C ILE A 298 2.34 12.32 -0.25
N LYS A 299 1.32 11.52 0.02
CA LYS A 299 1.01 10.33 -0.77
C LYS A 299 0.48 10.65 -2.18
N THR A 300 -0.21 11.77 -2.36
CA THR A 300 -0.71 12.20 -3.67
C THR A 300 0.42 12.49 -4.67
N LEU A 301 1.61 12.90 -4.20
CA LEU A 301 2.77 13.20 -5.05
C LEU A 301 3.73 12.01 -5.26
N LYS A 302 3.29 10.78 -4.99
CA LYS A 302 4.07 9.57 -5.31
C LYS A 302 4.49 9.57 -6.79
N PRO A 303 5.76 9.27 -7.11
CA PRO A 303 6.24 9.25 -8.50
C PRO A 303 5.45 8.31 -9.42
N GLU A 304 4.90 7.22 -8.89
CA GLU A 304 4.16 6.20 -9.62
C GLU A 304 2.72 6.62 -9.98
N ARG A 305 2.21 7.72 -9.39
CA ARG A 305 0.87 8.22 -9.68
C ARG A 305 0.86 8.95 -11.02
N ASP A 306 -0.12 8.61 -11.85
CA ASP A 306 -0.49 9.47 -12.96
C ASP A 306 -1.32 10.65 -12.42
N HIS A 307 -0.94 11.86 -12.82
CA HIS A 307 -1.59 13.09 -12.39
C HIS A 307 -2.30 13.71 -13.58
N GLU A 308 -3.46 13.17 -13.93
CA GLU A 308 -4.32 13.74 -14.98
C GLU A 308 -4.82 15.15 -14.59
N ASN A 309 -5.05 15.38 -13.29
CA ASN A 309 -5.38 16.69 -12.73
C ASN A 309 -4.89 16.84 -11.28
N PHE A 310 -4.87 18.09 -10.80
CA PHE A 310 -4.36 18.45 -9.47
C PHE A 310 -5.44 18.83 -8.47
N ASN A 311 -6.72 18.56 -8.77
CA ASN A 311 -7.86 18.94 -7.91
C ASN A 311 -7.73 18.41 -6.47
N LEU A 312 -7.29 17.16 -6.32
CA LEU A 312 -7.05 16.57 -5.01
C LEU A 312 -5.89 17.26 -4.28
N LEU A 313 -4.81 17.58 -5.00
CA LEU A 313 -3.67 18.28 -4.44
C LEU A 313 -4.08 19.68 -3.94
N GLU A 314 -4.81 20.43 -4.77
CA GLU A 314 -5.33 21.76 -4.46
C GLU A 314 -6.27 21.74 -3.26
N PHE A 315 -7.20 20.78 -3.23
CA PHE A 315 -8.09 20.56 -2.09
C PHE A 315 -7.27 20.37 -0.81
N LEU A 316 -6.32 19.43 -0.78
CA LEU A 316 -5.52 19.15 0.42
C LEU A 316 -4.62 20.32 0.83
N ILE A 317 -4.14 21.13 -0.10
CA ILE A 317 -3.35 22.34 0.21
C ILE A 317 -4.24 23.38 0.90
N ASN A 318 -5.45 23.59 0.41
CA ASN A 318 -6.40 24.55 0.96
C ASN A 318 -6.87 24.17 2.37
N GLU A 319 -6.86 22.87 2.69
CA GLU A 319 -7.24 22.35 4.00
C GLU A 319 -6.16 22.52 5.09
N ILE A 320 -4.96 23.00 4.74
CA ILE A 320 -3.89 23.27 5.69
C ILE A 320 -3.97 24.73 6.14
N ASP A 321 -4.01 24.96 7.47
CA ASP A 321 -3.99 26.29 8.10
C ASP A 321 -2.60 26.97 8.01
N GLN A 322 -1.94 26.92 6.86
CA GLN A 322 -0.65 27.53 6.55
C GLN A 322 -0.64 28.03 5.10
N PRO A 323 0.22 28.98 4.74
CA PRO A 323 0.38 29.38 3.35
C PRO A 323 0.72 28.17 2.46
N ALA A 324 0.09 28.08 1.28
CA ALA A 324 0.22 26.97 0.35
C ALA A 324 1.69 26.60 0.04
N GLU A 325 2.56 27.59 -0.17
CA GLU A 325 4.00 27.37 -0.39
C GLU A 325 4.68 26.66 0.78
N THR A 326 4.24 26.92 2.02
CA THR A 326 4.80 26.28 3.22
C THR A 326 4.39 24.82 3.29
N ALA A 327 3.11 24.52 3.01
CA ALA A 327 2.60 23.16 2.92
C ALA A 327 3.34 22.36 1.84
N LEU A 328 3.48 22.92 0.63
CA LEU A 328 4.20 22.29 -0.47
C LEU A 328 5.68 22.07 -0.14
N LYS A 329 6.35 23.03 0.50
CA LYS A 329 7.75 22.88 0.91
C LYS A 329 7.97 21.65 1.78
N TYR A 330 7.06 21.34 2.70
CA TYR A 330 7.17 20.12 3.51
C TYR A 330 7.11 18.84 2.65
N VAL A 331 6.27 18.82 1.62
CA VAL A 331 6.14 17.67 0.74
C VAL A 331 7.34 17.54 -0.19
N LEU A 332 7.81 18.65 -0.76
CA LEU A 332 9.03 18.69 -1.56
C LEU A 332 10.22 18.15 -0.78
N ASN A 333 10.35 18.54 0.49
CA ASN A 333 11.40 18.02 1.36
C ASN A 333 11.25 16.52 1.62
N HIS A 334 10.02 16.00 1.74
CA HIS A 334 9.79 14.56 1.91
C HIS A 334 10.34 13.74 0.73
N TYR A 335 10.14 14.23 -0.50
CA TYR A 335 10.67 13.60 -1.72
C TYR A 335 12.10 14.01 -2.04
N ASN A 336 12.76 14.78 -1.17
CA ASN A 336 14.08 15.35 -1.40
C ASN A 336 14.15 16.17 -2.72
N VAL A 337 13.09 16.89 -3.10
CA VAL A 337 13.14 17.81 -4.25
C VAL A 337 14.05 18.98 -3.90
N ALA A 338 15.30 18.91 -4.33
CA ALA A 338 16.35 19.90 -4.08
C ALA A 338 17.57 19.58 -4.95
N PHE A 339 18.56 20.48 -4.91
CA PHE A 339 19.93 20.19 -5.32
C PHE A 339 20.60 19.34 -4.23
N LYS A 340 20.92 18.08 -4.53
CA LYS A 340 21.38 17.05 -3.59
C LYS A 340 22.89 16.88 -3.57
N TYR A 341 23.55 17.02 -4.72
CA TYR A 341 24.95 16.67 -4.91
C TYR A 341 25.80 17.91 -5.10
N ASP A 342 27.01 17.89 -4.52
CA ASP A 342 28.05 18.82 -4.93
C ASP A 342 28.65 18.47 -6.30
N ALA A 343 29.45 19.38 -6.84
CA ALA A 343 30.02 19.28 -8.19
C ALA A 343 30.93 18.04 -8.39
N ASN A 344 31.52 17.49 -7.33
CA ASN A 344 32.32 16.27 -7.41
C ASN A 344 31.43 15.03 -7.27
N SER A 345 30.49 15.06 -6.34
CA SER A 345 29.60 13.95 -6.01
C SER A 345 28.59 13.63 -7.13
N ILE A 346 28.15 14.65 -7.90
CA ILE A 346 27.18 14.44 -8.99
C ILE A 346 27.72 13.50 -10.08
N LYS A 347 29.03 13.55 -10.38
CA LYS A 347 29.68 12.65 -11.36
C LYS A 347 29.69 11.20 -10.90
N LEU A 348 29.83 10.97 -9.60
CA LEU A 348 29.91 9.64 -8.99
C LEU A 348 28.53 8.98 -8.84
N SER A 349 27.44 9.75 -8.96
CA SER A 349 26.09 9.22 -8.81
C SER A 349 25.72 8.27 -9.96
N LYS A 350 25.21 7.09 -9.59
CA LYS A 350 24.86 6.02 -10.55
C LYS A 350 23.64 6.35 -11.41
N MET A 351 22.66 7.05 -10.84
CA MET A 351 21.42 7.42 -11.52
C MET A 351 20.86 8.71 -10.92
N ARG A 352 20.34 9.60 -11.77
CA ARG A 352 19.52 10.74 -11.35
C ARG A 352 18.31 10.90 -12.29
N SER A 353 17.15 11.15 -11.69
CA SER A 353 15.92 11.53 -12.36
C SER A 353 15.19 12.58 -11.51
N LEU A 354 14.06 13.10 -12.00
CA LEU A 354 13.16 13.95 -11.21
C LEU A 354 12.69 13.22 -9.96
N SER A 355 12.61 13.94 -8.85
CA SER A 355 12.20 13.39 -7.56
C SER A 355 10.69 13.08 -7.47
N VAL A 356 9.87 13.76 -8.27
CA VAL A 356 8.41 13.49 -8.41
C VAL A 356 8.01 13.48 -9.89
N ASN A 357 6.74 13.28 -10.21
CA ASN A 357 6.26 13.26 -11.60
C ASN A 357 6.46 14.63 -12.28
N SER A 358 6.92 14.65 -13.54
CA SER A 358 7.15 15.87 -14.33
C SER A 358 5.93 16.79 -14.44
N SER A 359 4.71 16.24 -14.42
CA SER A 359 3.46 17.01 -14.45
C SER A 359 3.31 17.94 -13.25
N PHE A 360 3.82 17.54 -12.09
CA PHE A 360 3.77 18.36 -10.87
C PHE A 360 4.64 19.61 -10.99
N TYR A 361 5.85 19.48 -11.55
CA TYR A 361 6.72 20.64 -11.79
C TYR A 361 6.07 21.63 -12.77
N ASP A 362 5.37 21.13 -13.78
CA ASP A 362 4.62 21.94 -14.73
C ASP A 362 3.48 22.70 -14.02
N TRP A 363 2.72 22.01 -13.17
CA TRP A 363 1.68 22.62 -12.35
C TRP A 363 2.24 23.69 -11.40
N VAL A 364 3.35 23.41 -10.69
CA VAL A 364 3.99 24.40 -9.80
C VAL A 364 4.36 25.69 -10.55
N LEU A 365 4.95 25.55 -11.74
CA LEU A 365 5.36 26.71 -12.54
C LEU A 365 4.15 27.54 -12.99
N LYS A 366 3.05 26.89 -13.39
CA LYS A 366 1.81 27.55 -13.80
C LYS A 366 1.12 28.27 -12.65
N GLU A 367 0.97 27.59 -11.51
CA GLU A 367 0.19 28.10 -10.38
C GLU A 367 0.94 29.19 -9.58
N TYR A 368 2.26 29.04 -9.39
CA TYR A 368 3.02 29.93 -8.51
C TYR A 368 3.95 30.88 -9.27
N GLY A 369 4.15 30.64 -10.57
CA GLY A 369 4.99 31.46 -11.43
C GLY A 369 6.49 31.28 -11.19
N PRO A 370 7.33 31.96 -11.99
CA PRO A 370 8.77 31.71 -12.05
C PRO A 370 9.56 32.21 -10.84
N ASN A 371 9.02 33.19 -10.09
CA ASN A 371 9.72 33.84 -8.99
C ASN A 371 9.38 33.24 -7.61
N SER A 372 8.51 32.23 -7.55
CA SER A 372 8.11 31.62 -6.29
C SER A 372 9.25 30.79 -5.69
N ARG A 373 9.25 30.66 -4.36
CA ARG A 373 10.28 29.87 -3.67
C ARG A 373 10.15 28.38 -4.00
N ILE A 374 8.94 27.88 -4.18
CA ILE A 374 8.71 26.48 -4.53
C ILE A 374 9.12 26.17 -5.97
N THR A 375 8.88 27.10 -6.91
CA THR A 375 9.30 26.96 -8.31
C THR A 375 10.82 26.92 -8.38
N GLN A 376 11.48 27.75 -7.57
CA GLN A 376 12.93 27.72 -7.47
C GLN A 376 13.47 26.39 -6.90
N GLN A 377 12.80 25.81 -5.90
CA GLN A 377 13.15 24.50 -5.34
C GLN A 377 12.94 23.36 -6.35
N CYS A 378 11.84 23.41 -7.11
CA CYS A 378 11.60 22.54 -8.25
C CYS A 378 12.71 22.66 -9.31
N PHE A 379 13.13 23.89 -9.61
CA PHE A 379 14.20 24.15 -10.57
C PHE A 379 15.56 23.60 -10.12
N ASP A 380 15.86 23.62 -8.82
CA ASP A 380 17.06 22.99 -8.28
C ASP A 380 17.14 21.50 -8.65
N ASP A 381 16.05 20.75 -8.50
CA ASP A 381 15.96 19.32 -8.79
C ASP A 381 15.99 19.01 -10.30
N ILE A 382 15.33 19.84 -11.10
CA ILE A 382 15.35 19.76 -12.58
C ILE A 382 16.75 20.01 -13.12
N LEU A 383 17.39 21.11 -12.69
CA LEU A 383 18.70 21.52 -13.17
C LEU A 383 19.77 20.48 -12.81
N GLU A 384 19.77 19.97 -11.57
CA GLU A 384 20.67 18.90 -11.17
C GLU A 384 20.50 17.66 -12.06
N SER A 385 19.25 17.25 -12.34
CA SER A 385 18.96 16.10 -13.21
C SER A 385 19.45 16.34 -14.64
N ARG A 386 19.26 17.55 -15.17
CA ARG A 386 19.69 17.92 -16.54
C ARG A 386 21.22 17.99 -16.67
N ILE A 387 21.91 18.47 -15.64
CA ILE A 387 23.38 18.49 -15.57
C ILE A 387 23.92 17.05 -15.49
N TRP A 388 23.32 16.20 -14.64
CA TRP A 388 23.71 14.80 -14.54
C TRP A 388 23.62 14.07 -15.88
N ILE A 389 22.53 14.28 -16.64
CA ILE A 389 22.38 13.73 -18.00
C ILE A 389 23.56 14.10 -18.88
N ASP A 390 23.92 15.39 -18.94
CA ASP A 390 25.03 15.84 -19.78
C ASP A 390 26.35 15.19 -19.36
N LEU A 391 26.64 15.13 -18.05
CA LEU A 391 27.86 14.51 -17.54
C LEU A 391 27.96 13.02 -17.92
N LYS A 392 26.86 12.28 -17.90
CA LYS A 392 26.85 10.86 -18.28
C LYS A 392 26.97 10.63 -19.79
N LEU A 393 26.41 11.52 -20.60
CA LEU A 393 26.61 11.50 -22.04
C LEU A 393 28.05 11.89 -22.43
N GLN A 394 28.70 12.77 -21.67
CA GLN A 394 30.13 13.07 -21.85
C GLN A 394 31.03 11.87 -21.56
N GLU A 395 30.69 11.04 -20.57
CA GLU A 395 31.42 9.81 -20.23
C GLU A 395 31.23 8.72 -21.30
N ASN A 396 30.08 8.69 -21.98
CA ASN A 396 29.74 7.70 -23.00
C ASN A 396 29.14 8.36 -24.26
N PRO A 397 29.95 8.99 -25.13
CA PRO A 397 29.46 9.78 -26.27
C PRO A 397 28.69 9.00 -27.34
N GLU A 398 28.79 7.67 -27.36
CA GLU A 398 28.09 6.80 -28.32
C GLU A 398 26.61 6.56 -27.96
N ARG A 399 26.17 6.98 -26.78
CA ARG A 399 24.78 6.81 -26.34
C ARG A 399 24.00 8.12 -26.48
N ASP A 400 22.74 8.00 -26.87
CA ASP A 400 21.80 9.13 -26.88
C ASP A 400 21.17 9.39 -25.51
N ILE A 401 21.17 8.39 -24.63
CA ILE A 401 20.54 8.42 -23.30
C ILE A 401 21.49 7.82 -22.26
N PRO A 402 21.61 8.41 -21.05
CA PRO A 402 22.39 7.84 -19.96
C PRO A 402 21.98 6.39 -19.62
N GLU A 403 22.97 5.60 -19.20
CA GLU A 403 22.73 4.25 -18.70
C GLU A 403 21.72 4.26 -17.53
N HIS A 404 20.79 3.31 -17.53
CA HIS A 404 19.71 3.16 -16.54
C HIS A 404 18.63 4.26 -16.52
N LEU A 405 18.64 5.21 -17.45
CA LEU A 405 17.55 6.16 -17.63
C LEU A 405 16.62 5.71 -18.76
N THR A 406 15.31 5.73 -18.53
CA THR A 406 14.33 5.43 -19.59
C THR A 406 14.21 6.62 -20.55
N LEU A 407 13.87 6.35 -21.82
CA LEU A 407 13.61 7.40 -22.81
C LEU A 407 12.52 8.37 -22.34
N GLN A 408 11.47 7.86 -21.69
CA GLN A 408 10.41 8.69 -21.12
C GLN A 408 10.94 9.64 -20.04
N ALA A 409 11.75 9.15 -19.09
CA ALA A 409 12.32 9.99 -18.05
C ALA A 409 13.27 11.04 -18.61
N PHE A 410 14.10 10.66 -19.60
CA PHE A 410 14.98 11.58 -20.32
C PHE A 410 14.18 12.71 -20.98
N ASN A 411 13.16 12.37 -21.77
CA ASN A 411 12.30 13.35 -22.44
C ASN A 411 11.58 14.25 -21.43
N SER A 412 11.06 13.70 -20.34
CA SER A 412 10.41 14.47 -19.27
C SER A 412 11.35 15.48 -18.62
N ILE A 413 12.61 15.09 -18.32
CA ILE A 413 13.61 15.99 -17.72
C ILE A 413 13.98 17.12 -18.68
N CYS A 414 14.27 16.80 -19.95
CA CYS A 414 14.64 17.78 -20.96
C CYS A 414 13.49 18.76 -21.23
N SER A 415 12.27 18.25 -21.41
CA SER A 415 11.08 19.07 -21.67
C SER A 415 10.76 20.02 -20.52
N ILE A 416 10.77 19.52 -19.28
CA ILE A 416 10.45 20.38 -18.12
C ILE A 416 11.55 21.43 -17.87
N TYR A 417 12.82 21.10 -18.09
CA TYR A 417 13.93 22.05 -18.03
C TYR A 417 13.74 23.19 -19.04
N GLN A 418 13.41 22.86 -20.28
CA GLN A 418 13.12 23.85 -21.32
C GLN A 418 11.99 24.78 -20.91
N LYS A 419 10.91 24.22 -20.35
CA LYS A 419 9.77 25.00 -19.90
C LYS A 419 10.15 26.01 -18.81
N TYR A 420 10.86 25.58 -17.79
CA TYR A 420 11.34 26.46 -16.70
C TYR A 420 12.27 27.56 -17.23
N CYS A 421 13.12 27.24 -18.21
CA CYS A 421 13.98 28.25 -18.84
C CYS A 421 13.20 29.25 -19.70
N ASN A 422 12.17 28.79 -20.43
CA ASN A 422 11.33 29.65 -21.27
C ASN A 422 10.49 30.63 -20.42
N ASP A 423 9.99 30.18 -19.27
CA ASP A 423 9.27 31.01 -18.31
C ASP A 423 10.19 31.87 -17.43
N LYS A 424 11.50 31.89 -17.73
CA LYS A 424 12.52 32.75 -17.11
C LYS A 424 12.67 32.52 -15.59
N VAL A 425 12.60 31.26 -15.13
CA VAL A 425 12.91 30.91 -13.75
C VAL A 425 14.36 31.33 -13.42
N PRO A 426 14.61 32.06 -12.32
CA PRO A 426 15.94 32.60 -12.04
C PRO A 426 17.01 31.52 -11.80
N PHE A 427 18.19 31.73 -12.38
CA PHE A 427 19.38 30.95 -12.05
C PHE A 427 20.04 31.53 -10.80
N LYS A 428 20.33 30.67 -9.82
CA LYS A 428 21.07 31.04 -8.62
C LYS A 428 22.57 31.07 -8.92
N ALA A 429 23.30 31.98 -8.25
CA ALA A 429 24.75 32.07 -8.36
C ALA A 429 25.48 30.77 -7.95
N ASN A 430 24.90 29.99 -7.04
CA ASN A 430 25.47 28.73 -6.59
C ASN A 430 25.41 27.59 -7.65
N TYR A 431 24.74 27.80 -8.79
CA TYR A 431 24.78 26.86 -9.91
C TYR A 431 26.07 26.94 -10.73
N PHE A 432 26.81 28.05 -10.64
CA PHE A 432 27.98 28.32 -11.47
C PHE A 432 29.07 27.23 -11.45
N PRO A 433 29.42 26.61 -10.29
CA PRO A 433 30.41 25.53 -10.26
C PRO A 433 29.99 24.31 -11.10
N TYR A 434 28.70 24.01 -11.17
CA TYR A 434 28.16 22.88 -11.92
C TYR A 434 28.11 23.17 -13.42
N LEU A 435 27.71 24.39 -13.78
CA LEU A 435 27.64 24.82 -15.18
C LEU A 435 29.00 24.82 -15.88
N LYS A 436 30.10 24.99 -15.14
CA LYS A 436 31.47 24.82 -15.67
C LYS A 436 31.79 23.39 -16.11
N LEU A 437 31.06 22.40 -15.62
CA LEU A 437 31.29 20.98 -15.94
C LEU A 437 30.52 20.53 -17.19
N VAL A 438 29.53 21.32 -17.59
CA VAL A 438 28.59 21.01 -18.67
C VAL A 438 29.22 21.35 -20.02
N LYS A 439 28.95 20.53 -21.03
CA LYS A 439 29.31 20.80 -22.45
C LYS A 439 28.08 21.00 -23.33
N ASN A 440 26.88 20.68 -22.83
CA ASN A 440 25.65 20.90 -23.57
C ASN A 440 25.37 22.41 -23.78
N GLU A 441 25.41 22.85 -25.03
CA GLU A 441 25.13 24.23 -25.43
C GLU A 441 23.72 24.70 -25.06
N GLU A 442 22.74 23.80 -24.95
CA GLU A 442 21.38 24.16 -24.50
C GLU A 442 21.39 24.65 -23.05
N ILE A 443 22.18 24.00 -22.19
CA ILE A 443 22.28 24.38 -20.79
C ILE A 443 23.09 25.68 -20.65
N ILE A 444 24.24 25.75 -21.32
CA ILE A 444 25.17 26.89 -21.25
C ILE A 444 24.55 28.15 -21.89
N GLY A 445 23.99 28.02 -23.09
CA GLY A 445 23.43 29.13 -23.85
C GLY A 445 22.25 29.79 -23.15
N ARG A 446 21.42 29.01 -22.45
CA ARG A 446 20.29 29.54 -21.66
C ARG A 446 20.79 30.32 -20.44
N PHE A 447 21.78 29.79 -19.72
CA PHE A 447 22.41 30.49 -18.60
C PHE A 447 23.04 31.81 -19.03
N SER A 448 23.83 31.79 -20.11
CA SER A 448 24.50 32.99 -20.63
C SER A 448 23.51 34.10 -21.03
N LYS A 449 22.36 33.73 -21.63
CA LYS A 449 21.35 34.70 -22.07
C LYS A 449 20.56 35.33 -20.93
N ILE A 450 20.30 34.56 -19.88
CA ILE A 450 19.64 35.06 -18.66
C ILE A 450 20.56 36.02 -17.90
N LEU A 451 21.87 35.74 -17.85
CA LEU A 451 22.88 36.65 -17.28
C LEU A 451 23.04 37.96 -18.07
N SER A 452 22.81 37.94 -19.40
CA SER A 452 22.95 39.12 -20.26
C SER A 452 21.68 39.94 -20.44
N GLY A 453 20.52 39.52 -19.90
CA GLY A 453 19.25 40.27 -19.97
C GLY A 453 18.63 40.41 -21.37
N LEU A 454 18.96 39.52 -22.31
CA LEU A 454 18.51 39.59 -23.72
C LEU A 454 17.23 38.77 -23.96
N GLU A 455 16.32 39.27 -24.81
CA GLU A 455 15.09 38.56 -25.21
C GLU A 455 15.37 37.28 -26.03
N LEU A 456 14.54 36.26 -25.80
CA LEU A 456 14.64 34.93 -26.39
C LEU A 456 14.14 34.93 -27.85
N ASN A 457 15.06 34.96 -28.81
CA ASN A 457 14.83 34.50 -30.18
C ASN A 457 15.98 33.57 -30.60
N ILE A 458 15.84 32.27 -30.36
CA ILE A 458 16.68 31.24 -31.00
C ILE A 458 15.75 30.23 -31.63
N LYS A 459 15.79 30.11 -32.96
CA LYS A 459 15.37 28.89 -33.64
C LYS A 459 16.42 27.81 -33.36
N LEU A 460 15.96 26.65 -32.91
CA LEU A 460 16.74 25.47 -32.57
C LEU A 460 17.74 25.10 -33.70
N PRO A 461 18.97 24.65 -33.38
CA PRO A 461 19.83 23.99 -34.38
C PRO A 461 19.35 22.58 -34.77
N TYR A 462 18.39 22.01 -34.04
CA TYR A 462 17.79 20.71 -34.34
C TYR A 462 16.34 20.68 -33.85
N ASP A 463 15.40 20.38 -34.74
CA ASP A 463 14.05 19.93 -34.38
C ASP A 463 14.17 18.55 -33.70
N ILE A 464 14.64 18.52 -32.45
CA ILE A 464 14.52 17.33 -31.61
C ILE A 464 13.11 17.38 -31.05
N ASN A 465 12.20 16.75 -31.80
CA ASN A 465 10.83 16.52 -31.38
C ASN A 465 10.88 15.49 -30.23
N TYR A 466 11.06 15.97 -28.99
CA TYR A 466 10.89 15.11 -27.82
C TYR A 466 9.43 14.65 -27.83
N GLU A 467 9.18 13.40 -28.22
CA GLU A 467 7.82 12.85 -28.27
C GLU A 467 7.11 13.13 -26.94
N TYR A 468 6.11 14.01 -27.04
CA TYR A 468 5.33 14.52 -25.95
C TYR A 468 4.26 13.47 -25.61
N ASN A 469 4.65 12.40 -24.92
CA ASN A 469 3.70 11.40 -24.47
C ASN A 469 2.90 11.94 -23.27
N ARG A 470 1.90 12.77 -23.55
CA ARG A 470 0.71 12.96 -22.70
C ARG A 470 -0.51 12.50 -23.49
N SER A 471 -1.46 11.89 -22.79
CA SER A 471 -2.84 11.79 -23.24
C SER A 471 -3.35 13.21 -23.54
N GLU A 472 -3.66 13.50 -24.80
CA GLU A 472 -4.28 14.76 -25.18
C GLU A 472 -5.64 14.87 -24.46
N VAL A 473 -5.78 15.85 -23.56
CA VAL A 473 -7.09 16.25 -23.05
C VAL A 473 -7.82 16.93 -24.20
N ASN A 474 -8.68 16.17 -24.86
CA ASN A 474 -9.47 16.63 -25.98
C ASN A 474 -10.59 17.57 -25.46
N ASN A 475 -10.28 18.86 -25.32
CA ASN A 475 -11.21 19.90 -24.88
C ASN A 475 -12.27 20.30 -25.95
N ASN A 476 -12.56 19.43 -26.91
CA ASN A 476 -13.53 19.68 -27.98
C ASN A 476 -14.73 18.73 -27.92
N GLN A 477 -15.50 18.79 -26.83
CA GLN A 477 -16.92 18.40 -26.83
C GLN A 477 -17.73 19.36 -25.94
N ILE A 478 -17.60 20.66 -26.18
CA ILE A 478 -18.66 21.62 -25.85
C ILE A 478 -18.79 22.58 -27.03
N MET A 479 -19.55 22.17 -28.04
CA MET A 479 -20.54 22.99 -28.76
C MET A 479 -21.20 22.18 -29.88
N THR A 480 -22.51 22.36 -30.01
CA THR A 480 -23.46 21.73 -30.99
C THR A 480 -23.68 20.23 -30.74
N ASN A 481 -24.86 19.72 -30.37
CA ASN A 481 -26.26 20.17 -30.49
C ASN A 481 -27.10 19.72 -29.28
#